data_AF-A0A7V5PB48-F1
#
_entry.id   AF-A0A7V5PB48-F1
#
_cell.length_a   1.000
_cell.length_b   1.000
_cell.length_c   1.000
_cell.angle_alpha   90.00
_cell.angle_beta   90.00
_cell.angle_gamma   90.00
#
_symmetry.space_group_name_H-M   'P 1'
#
loop_
_entity.id
_entity.type
_entity.pdbx_description
1 polymer ?
#
loop_
_entity_poly.entity_id
_entity_poly.type
_entity_poly.pdbx_seq_one_letter_code
_entity_poly.pdbx_strand_id
1 'polypeptide(L)' 'MGKLAVIALGGNALLRDNQVGTIEEQEQNTTKTLENIIFLLRESYDLVLTHGNGPQVGN' A
#
# COMPACT_ATOMS: atom_id res chain seq x y z
N MET A 1 -25.45 -2.56 0.77
CA MET A 1 -24.15 -3.17 1.09
C MET A 1 -23.20 -2.77 -0.01
N GLY A 2 -22.03 -2.19 0.31
CA GLY A 2 -21.04 -1.79 -0.68
C GLY A 2 -20.48 -3.02 -1.41
N LYS A 3 -19.85 -2.82 -2.56
CA LYS A 3 -19.03 -3.89 -3.16
C LYS A 3 -17.76 -4.04 -2.33
N LEU A 4 -17.31 -5.27 -2.10
CA LEU A 4 -16.04 -5.52 -1.43
C LEU A 4 -14.89 -5.47 -2.46
N ALA A 5 -13.86 -4.68 -2.18
CA ALA A 5 -12.57 -4.75 -2.87
C ALA A 5 -11.48 -5.21 -1.90
N VAL A 6 -10.80 -6.30 -2.25
CA VAL A 6 -9.63 -6.83 -1.53
C VAL A 6 -8.40 -6.50 -2.35
N ILE A 7 -7.48 -5.75 -1.75
CA ILE A 7 -6.30 -5.22 -2.44
C ILE A 7 -5.05 -5.79 -1.75
N ALA A 8 -4.17 -6.39 -2.55
CA ALA A 8 -2.87 -6.88 -2.10
C ALA A 8 -1.76 -5.98 -2.65
N LEU A 9 -1.11 -5.25 -1.75
CA LEU A 9 0.02 -4.39 -2.08
C LEU A 9 1.32 -5.21 -2.11
N GLY A 10 2.12 -5.02 -3.16
CA GLY A 10 3.47 -5.57 -3.23
C GLY A 10 4.43 -4.87 -2.27
N GLY A 11 5.62 -5.45 -2.03
CA GLY A 11 6.65 -4.83 -1.19
C GLY A 11 7.09 -3.45 -1.68
N ASN A 12 7.04 -3.22 -3.01
CA ASN A 12 7.34 -1.95 -3.68
C ASN A 12 6.38 -0.81 -3.33
N ALA A 13 5.21 -1.12 -2.75
CA ALA A 13 4.30 -0.11 -2.21
C ALA A 13 4.85 0.56 -0.95
N LEU A 14 5.76 -0.10 -0.25
CA LEU A 14 6.39 0.38 0.98
C LEU A 14 7.88 0.71 0.72
N LEU A 15 8.61 -0.17 0.04
CA LEU A 15 10.06 -0.01 -0.19
C LEU A 15 10.46 -0.40 -1.60
N ARG A 16 11.14 0.51 -2.33
CA ARG A 16 11.65 0.27 -3.68
C ARG A 16 13.12 -0.14 -3.64
N ASP A 17 13.57 -0.86 -4.66
CA ASP A 17 14.92 -1.45 -4.74
C ASP A 17 16.08 -0.44 -4.62
N ASN A 18 15.82 0.84 -4.91
CA ASN A 18 16.82 1.91 -4.86
C ASN A 18 16.80 2.73 -3.56
N GLN A 19 16.07 2.28 -2.54
CA GLN A 19 15.87 2.97 -1.27
C GLN A 19 16.47 2.18 -0.11
N VAL A 20 16.88 2.88 0.94
CA VAL A 20 17.54 2.28 2.11
C VAL A 20 16.55 1.81 3.19
N GLY A 21 15.29 2.24 3.12
CA GLY A 21 14.22 1.76 3.99
C GLY A 21 13.89 2.67 5.17
N THR A 22 14.19 3.97 5.09
CA THR A 22 13.83 4.89 6.19
C THR A 22 12.32 4.97 6.36
N ILE A 23 11.87 5.40 7.55
CA ILE A 23 10.44 5.60 7.81
C ILE A 23 9.86 6.61 6.83
N GLU A 24 10.58 7.69 6.53
CA GLU A 24 10.15 8.73 5.59
C GLU A 24 9.97 8.17 4.17
N GLU A 25 10.89 7.32 3.70
CA GLU A 25 10.78 6.65 2.40
C GLU A 25 9.54 5.76 2.34
N GLN A 26 9.31 4.98 3.41
CA GLN A 26 8.17 4.07 3.48
C GLN A 26 6.83 4.79 3.58
N GLU A 27 6.75 5.87 4.37
CA GLU A 27 5.57 6.71 4.47
C GLU A 27 5.25 7.37 3.13
N GLN A 28 6.26 7.92 2.43
CA GLN A 28 6.07 8.56 1.14
C GLN A 28 5.59 7.57 0.08
N ASN A 29 6.17 6.36 0.02
CA ASN A 29 5.74 5.33 -0.91
C ASN A 29 4.33 4.83 -0.63
N THR A 30 4.02 4.60 0.65
CA THR A 30 2.70 4.13 1.08
C THR A 30 1.64 5.17 0.71
N THR A 31 1.89 6.44 1.01
CA THR A 31 0.98 7.56 0.65
C THR A 31 0.71 7.61 -0.84
N LYS A 32 1.76 7.63 -1.68
CA LYS A 32 1.62 7.62 -3.14
C LYS A 32 0.87 6.40 -3.66
N THR A 33 1.04 5.24 -3.03
CA THR A 33 0.31 4.02 -3.41
C THR A 33 -1.18 4.17 -3.10
N LEU A 34 -1.52 4.68 -1.92
CA LEU A 34 -2.90 4.85 -1.47
C LEU A 34 -3.67 5.92 -2.28
N GLU A 35 -3.00 6.96 -2.76
CA GLU A 35 -3.59 7.98 -3.65
C GLU A 35 -4.22 7.35 -4.90
N ASN A 36 -3.67 6.25 -5.41
CA ASN A 36 -4.19 5.56 -6.60
C ASN A 36 -5.45 4.71 -6.34
N ILE A 37 -5.80 4.45 -5.08
CA ILE A 37 -6.94 3.60 -4.72
C ILE A 37 -8.04 4.35 -3.95
N ILE A 38 -7.83 5.64 -3.66
CA ILE A 38 -8.78 6.46 -2.91
C ILE A 38 -10.13 6.61 -3.62
N PHE A 39 -10.17 6.43 -4.94
CA PHE A 39 -11.42 6.47 -5.70
C PHE A 39 -12.39 5.35 -5.30
N LEU A 40 -11.89 4.20 -4.83
CA LEU A 40 -12.76 3.09 -4.37
C LEU A 40 -13.57 3.48 -3.13
N LEU A 41 -12.98 4.29 -2.23
CA LEU A 41 -13.73 4.85 -1.10
C LEU A 41 -14.83 5.80 -1.58
N ARG A 42 -14.55 6.62 -2.61
CA ARG A 42 -15.55 7.53 -3.21
C ARG A 42 -16.68 6.77 -3.89
N GLU A 43 -16.40 5.60 -4.43
CA GLU A 43 -17.39 4.69 -5.03
C GLU A 43 -18.10 3.79 -4.00
N SER A 44 -17.92 4.05 -2.70
CA SER A 44 -18.57 3.30 -1.61
C SER A 44 -18.25 1.80 -1.58
N TYR A 45 -17.00 1.44 -1.92
CA TYR A 45 -16.50 0.09 -1.68
C TYR A 45 -16.15 -0.11 -0.21
N ASP A 46 -16.44 -1.31 0.28
CA ASP A 46 -15.83 -1.83 1.50
C ASP A 46 -14.41 -2.31 1.14
N LEU A 47 -13.39 -1.82 1.85
CA LEU A 47 -11.99 -2.11 1.51
C LEU A 47 -11.34 -3.06 2.51
N VAL A 48 -10.63 -4.06 1.98
CA VAL A 48 -9.65 -4.86 2.72
C VAL A 48 -8.29 -4.63 2.08
N LEU A 49 -7.35 -4.06 2.84
CA LEU A 49 -5.98 -3.84 2.40
C LEU A 49 -5.06 -4.88 3.03
N THR A 50 -4.24 -5.50 2.20
CA THR A 50 -3.19 -6.44 2.62
C THR A 50 -1.88 -6.04 1.95
N HIS A 51 -0.75 -6.50 2.48
CA HIS A 51 0.55 -6.27 1.85
C HIS A 51 1.52 -7.40 2.15
N GLY A 52 2.56 -7.53 1.33
CA GLY A 52 3.76 -8.31 1.66
C GLY A 52 4.69 -7.55 2.62
N ASN A 53 5.54 -8.27 3.35
CA ASN A 53 6.46 -7.72 4.35
C ASN A 53 7.93 -8.16 4.17
N GLY A 54 8.28 -8.72 3.01
CA GLY A 54 9.60 -9.29 2.75
C GLY A 54 10.76 -8.33 3.05
N PRO A 55 10.80 -7.12 2.45
CA PRO A 55 11.85 -6.14 2.74
C PRO A 55 11.84 -5.62 4.17
N GLN A 56 10.68 -5.55 4.84
CA GLN A 56 10.53 -5.00 6.19
C GLN A 56 11.00 -5.97 7.28
N VAL A 57 10.95 -7.27 7.02
CA VAL A 57 11.41 -8.31 7.94
C VAL A 57 12.81 -8.82 7.57
N GLY A 58 13.14 -8.78 6.28
CA GLY A 58 14.37 -9.36 5.75
C GLY A 58 15.58 -8.42 5.72
N ASN A 59 15.37 -7.10 5.77
CA ASN A 59 16.44 -6.10 5.91
C ASN A 59 16.55 -5.61 7.36
#